data_AF-A0A3D5NYT3-F1
#
_entry.id   AF-A0A3D5NYT3-F1
#
_cell.length_a   1.000
_cell.length_b   1.000
_cell.length_c   1.000
_cell.angle_alpha   90.00
_cell.angle_beta   90.00
_cell.angle_gamma   90.00
#
_symmetry.space_group_name_H-M   'P 1'
#
loop_
_entity.id
_entity.type
_entity.pdbx_description
1 polymer ?
#
loop_
_entity_poly.entity_id
_entity_poly.type
_entity_poly.pdbx_seq_one_letter_code
_entity_poly.pdbx_strand_id
1 'polypeptide(L)'
;MESIKAPAQAREKRLILQDPETNLIVLLRPEGYLVIDPNGGDESEVVMSENGLKCTCFIAQVSPDGVCSHIQAVEAYLSKTHESIKLTQADADYYLARVAKIDAELNTNQLSADKQKQRIDGWLTHEQAKLEHRRSFYLASLESWMNQERLTSKHLVNGSLQIRKQPVQIEVLDEAQILKNPKFQRIVPEKVEIDRRALRDHITQTGEEPDGVQINVVPPKFSYKLSGGV
;
A
#
# COMPACT_ATOMS: atom_id res chain seq x y z
N MET A 1 19.26 -30.61 1.40
CA MET A 1 18.44 -29.39 1.61
C MET A 1 17.34 -29.40 0.56
N GLU A 2 16.31 -30.21 0.80
CA GLU A 2 15.12 -30.24 -0.03
C GLU A 2 14.08 -29.34 0.65
N SER A 3 13.72 -28.25 -0.01
CA SER A 3 12.56 -27.45 0.37
C SER A 3 11.32 -28.32 0.25
N ILE A 4 10.76 -28.71 1.39
CA ILE A 4 9.45 -29.33 1.46
C ILE A 4 8.44 -28.26 1.04
N LYS A 5 8.14 -28.22 -0.27
CA LYS A 5 6.99 -27.48 -0.80
C LYS A 5 5.74 -28.12 -0.22
N ALA A 6 5.03 -27.38 0.63
CA ALA A 6 3.70 -27.76 1.06
C ALA A 6 2.81 -27.98 -0.18
N PRO A 7 2.07 -29.10 -0.28
CA PRO A 7 1.24 -29.39 -1.43
C PRO A 7 0.09 -28.37 -1.53
N ALA A 8 -0.09 -27.81 -2.72
CA ALA A 8 -1.06 -26.77 -3.07
C ALA A 8 -2.55 -27.20 -3.02
N GLN A 9 -2.88 -28.28 -2.31
CA GLN A 9 -4.23 -28.86 -2.25
C GLN A 9 -4.91 -28.74 -0.88
N ALA A 10 -4.33 -28.04 0.09
CA ALA A 10 -4.95 -27.80 1.40
C ALA A 10 -5.77 -26.50 1.48
N ARG A 11 -6.36 -26.02 0.37
CA ARG A 11 -7.00 -24.69 0.30
C ARG A 11 -8.50 -24.64 0.60
N GLU A 12 -9.15 -25.76 0.89
CA GLU A 12 -10.62 -25.82 1.07
C GLU A 12 -11.08 -26.47 2.38
N LYS A 13 -10.43 -26.16 3.50
CA LYS A 13 -10.96 -26.48 4.82
C LYS A 13 -11.14 -25.21 5.65
N ARG A 14 -12.15 -24.40 5.29
CA ARG A 14 -12.62 -23.28 6.11
C ARG A 14 -13.63 -23.83 7.10
N LEU A 15 -13.28 -23.79 8.38
CA LEU A 15 -13.94 -24.56 9.41
C LEU A 15 -13.94 -23.73 10.68
N ILE A 16 -15.09 -23.12 10.96
CA ILE A 16 -15.38 -22.44 12.20
C ILE A 16 -15.70 -23.50 13.23
N LEU A 17 -15.04 -23.51 14.39
CA LEU A 17 -15.53 -24.28 15.53
C LEU A 17 -15.95 -23.34 16.64
N GLN A 18 -17.12 -23.61 17.19
CA GLN A 18 -17.51 -23.15 18.50
C GLN A 18 -17.09 -24.24 19.49
N ASP A 19 -16.13 -23.94 20.35
CA ASP A 19 -15.72 -24.88 21.39
C ASP A 19 -16.80 -24.92 22.49
N PRO A 20 -17.38 -26.10 22.83
CA PRO A 20 -18.47 -26.18 23.79
C PRO A 20 -18.06 -25.86 25.24
N GLU A 21 -16.77 -25.94 25.57
CA GLU A 21 -16.27 -25.62 26.93
C GLU A 21 -15.97 -24.13 27.11
N THR A 22 -15.36 -23.50 26.11
CA THR A 22 -14.98 -22.08 26.17
C THR A 22 -15.94 -21.13 25.46
N ASN A 23 -16.88 -21.67 24.68
CA ASN A 23 -17.80 -20.92 23.82
C ASN A 23 -17.10 -20.03 22.77
N LEU A 24 -15.80 -20.27 22.51
CA LEU A 24 -14.98 -19.47 21.59
C LEU A 24 -15.09 -19.97 20.16
N ILE A 25 -15.06 -19.03 19.22
CA ILE A 25 -15.09 -19.28 17.78
C ILE A 25 -13.67 -19.24 17.23
N VAL A 26 -13.21 -20.33 16.60
CA VAL A 26 -11.89 -20.40 15.98
C VAL A 26 -11.99 -20.26 14.46
N LEU A 27 -11.39 -19.22 13.90
CA LEU A 27 -11.28 -19.00 12.45
C LEU A 27 -9.88 -19.37 11.96
N LEU A 28 -9.81 -20.20 10.92
CA LEU A 28 -8.54 -20.60 10.30
C LEU A 28 -8.10 -19.64 9.18
N ARG A 29 -6.82 -19.26 9.23
CA ARG A 29 -6.07 -18.63 8.13
C ARG A 29 -4.87 -19.54 7.79
N PRO A 30 -4.32 -19.50 6.56
CA PRO A 30 -3.12 -20.28 6.23
C PRO A 30 -1.93 -20.11 7.18
N GLU A 31 -1.83 -18.97 7.87
CA GLU A 31 -0.69 -18.63 8.74
C GLU A 31 -1.02 -18.64 10.24
N GLY A 32 -2.25 -19.01 10.63
CA GLY A 32 -2.65 -19.02 12.04
C GLY A 32 -4.15 -19.07 12.26
N TYR A 33 -4.55 -18.77 13.49
CA TYR A 33 -5.93 -18.86 13.97
C TYR A 33 -6.35 -17.52 14.58
N LEU A 34 -7.57 -17.10 14.29
CA LEU A 34 -8.21 -16.00 15.01
C LEU A 34 -9.27 -16.58 15.94
N VAL A 35 -9.15 -16.32 17.24
CA VAL A 35 -10.10 -16.79 18.24
C VAL A 35 -10.97 -15.61 18.67
N ILE A 36 -12.29 -15.78 18.56
CA ILE A 36 -13.30 -14.74 18.77
C ILE A 36 -14.20 -15.19 19.91
N ASP A 37 -14.44 -14.27 20.86
CA ASP A 37 -15.49 -14.44 21.85
C ASP A 37 -16.83 -13.88 21.31
N PRO A 38 -17.85 -14.72 21.08
CA PRO A 38 -19.13 -14.27 20.55
C PRO A 38 -19.90 -13.34 21.49
N ASN A 39 -19.56 -13.32 22.79
CA ASN A 39 -20.23 -12.49 23.80
C ASN A 39 -19.60 -11.09 23.96
N GLY A 40 -18.65 -10.73 23.09
CA GLY A 40 -18.07 -9.39 23.05
C GLY A 40 -16.71 -9.25 23.74
N GLY A 41 -15.99 -10.35 23.95
CA GLY A 41 -14.59 -10.34 24.37
C GLY A 41 -13.62 -9.95 23.25
N ASP A 42 -12.35 -9.75 23.60
CA ASP A 42 -11.29 -9.37 22.67
C ASP A 42 -10.95 -10.51 21.69
N GLU A 43 -10.83 -10.18 20.41
CA GLU A 43 -10.35 -11.10 19.38
C GLU A 43 -8.84 -11.29 19.52
N SER A 44 -8.38 -12.54 19.58
CA SER A 44 -6.97 -12.86 19.80
C SER A 44 -6.41 -13.74 18.69
N GLU A 45 -5.23 -13.38 18.21
CA GLU A 45 -4.51 -14.15 17.19
C GLU A 45 -3.63 -15.22 17.86
N VAL A 46 -3.71 -16.44 17.36
CA VAL A 46 -2.89 -17.57 17.77
C VAL A 46 -2.10 -18.06 16.56
N VAL A 47 -0.77 -18.02 16.66
CA VAL A 47 0.15 -18.36 15.58
C VAL A 47 0.93 -19.63 15.93
N MET A 48 1.16 -20.48 14.93
CA MET A 48 2.06 -21.62 15.06
C MET A 48 3.52 -21.15 14.99
N SER A 49 4.30 -21.43 16.04
CA SER A 49 5.75 -21.19 16.09
C SER A 49 6.50 -22.52 16.21
N GLU A 50 7.82 -22.50 16.02
CA GLU A 50 8.69 -23.69 16.17
C GLU A 50 8.60 -24.31 17.58
N ASN A 51 8.23 -23.52 18.58
CA ASN A 51 8.11 -23.92 19.99
C ASN A 51 6.65 -24.17 20.44
N GLY A 52 5.69 -24.28 19.52
CA GLY A 52 4.27 -24.49 19.83
C GLY A 52 3.37 -23.30 19.48
N LEU A 53 2.15 -23.28 20.02
CA LEU A 53 1.16 -22.23 19.79
C LEU A 53 1.47 -20.99 20.62
N LYS A 54 1.44 -19.81 20.00
CA LYS A 54 1.64 -18.52 20.66
C LYS A 54 0.43 -17.63 20.46
N CYS A 55 -0.13 -17.11 21.54
CA CYS A 55 -1.26 -16.18 21.52
C CYS A 55 -0.81 -14.74 21.79
N THR A 56 -1.46 -13.77 21.16
CA THR A 56 -1.20 -12.33 21.37
C THR A 56 -1.96 -11.72 22.54
N CYS A 57 -2.84 -12.49 23.21
CA CYS A 57 -3.63 -11.97 24.32
C CYS A 57 -2.76 -11.62 25.54
N PHE A 58 -3.27 -10.70 26.37
CA PHE A 58 -2.58 -10.27 27.58
C PHE A 58 -2.23 -11.43 28.53
N ILE A 59 -3.16 -12.37 28.73
CA ILE A 59 -2.97 -13.52 29.63
C ILE A 59 -1.78 -14.38 29.20
N ALA A 60 -1.64 -14.65 27.89
CA ALA A 60 -0.53 -15.44 27.37
C ALA A 60 0.83 -14.72 27.51
N GLN A 61 0.82 -13.38 27.56
CA GLN A 61 2.05 -12.58 27.76
C GLN A 61 2.51 -12.55 29.22
N VAL A 62 1.59 -12.68 30.18
CA VAL A 62 1.89 -12.56 31.62
C VAL A 62 1.90 -13.90 32.36
N SER A 63 1.33 -14.96 31.77
CA SER A 63 1.30 -16.30 32.35
C SER A 63 2.69 -16.96 32.31
N PRO A 64 3.19 -17.55 33.42
CA PRO A 64 4.47 -18.25 33.45
C PRO A 64 4.57 -19.40 32.44
N ASP A 65 3.43 -20.07 32.20
CA ASP A 65 3.32 -21.23 31.32
C ASP A 65 2.82 -20.86 29.91
N GLY A 66 2.50 -19.58 29.67
CA GLY A 66 2.00 -19.08 28.37
C GLY A 66 0.61 -19.60 27.98
N VAL A 67 -0.05 -20.40 28.82
CA VAL A 67 -1.37 -21.00 28.53
C VAL A 67 -2.49 -19.98 28.71
N CYS A 68 -3.38 -19.90 27.72
CA CYS A 68 -4.61 -19.11 27.77
C CYS A 68 -5.79 -19.87 27.14
N SER A 69 -7.02 -19.41 27.40
CA SER A 69 -8.25 -20.00 26.84
C SER A 69 -8.25 -20.07 25.32
N HIS A 70 -7.60 -19.11 24.64
CA HIS A 70 -7.48 -19.12 23.18
C HIS A 70 -6.57 -20.24 22.66
N ILE A 71 -5.45 -20.53 23.36
CA ILE A 71 -4.56 -21.64 22.98
C ILE A 71 -5.29 -22.96 23.21
N GLN A 72 -5.98 -23.10 24.34
CA GLN A 72 -6.79 -24.29 24.63
C GLN A 72 -7.88 -24.51 23.57
N ALA A 73 -8.55 -23.44 23.13
CA ALA A 73 -9.54 -23.53 22.06
C ALA A 73 -8.92 -23.97 20.72
N VAL A 74 -7.70 -23.52 20.39
CA VAL A 74 -6.98 -23.95 19.18
C VAL A 74 -6.44 -25.38 19.31
N GLU A 75 -6.00 -25.82 20.48
CA GLU A 75 -5.61 -27.23 20.72
C GLU A 75 -6.81 -28.17 20.63
N ALA A 76 -7.95 -27.77 21.21
CA ALA A 76 -9.24 -28.45 21.07
C ALA A 76 -9.70 -28.49 19.62
N TYR A 77 -9.43 -27.42 18.85
CA TYR A 77 -9.62 -27.41 17.41
C TYR A 77 -8.72 -28.45 16.73
N LEU A 78 -7.40 -28.42 16.95
CA LEU A 78 -6.47 -29.30 16.26
C LEU A 78 -6.67 -30.80 16.56
N SER A 79 -7.17 -31.14 17.74
CA SER A 79 -7.36 -32.54 18.18
C SER A 79 -8.61 -33.23 17.61
N LYS A 80 -9.58 -32.47 17.08
CA LYS A 80 -10.85 -33.01 16.55
C LYS A 80 -10.80 -33.17 15.02
N THR A 81 -11.48 -34.20 14.52
CA THR A 81 -11.67 -34.38 13.06
C THR A 81 -12.90 -33.58 12.63
N HIS A 82 -12.69 -32.56 11.80
CA HIS A 82 -13.75 -31.61 11.45
C HIS A 82 -14.43 -31.95 10.13
N GLU A 83 -15.76 -32.01 10.17
CA GLU A 83 -16.62 -31.94 8.98
C GLU A 83 -16.80 -30.47 8.55
N SER A 84 -16.92 -30.21 7.24
CA SER A 84 -17.08 -28.85 6.69
C SER A 84 -18.30 -28.13 7.28
N ILE A 85 -18.12 -27.30 8.30
CA ILE A 85 -19.17 -26.43 8.82
C ILE A 85 -19.47 -25.37 7.77
N LYS A 86 -20.71 -25.38 7.28
CA LYS A 86 -21.21 -24.39 6.32
C LYS A 86 -21.58 -23.13 7.07
N LEU A 87 -21.02 -22.00 6.66
CA LEU A 87 -21.45 -20.67 7.09
C LEU A 87 -22.93 -20.48 6.79
N THR A 88 -23.69 -20.04 7.80
CA THR A 88 -25.06 -19.58 7.58
C THR A 88 -25.06 -18.16 7.00
N GLN A 89 -26.20 -17.72 6.48
CA GLN A 89 -26.36 -16.34 6.05
C GLN A 89 -26.15 -15.36 7.22
N ALA A 90 -26.61 -15.70 8.42
CA ALA A 90 -26.43 -14.87 9.61
C ALA A 90 -24.94 -14.72 9.99
N ASP A 91 -24.16 -15.79 9.88
CA ASP A 91 -22.71 -15.74 10.13
C ASP A 91 -21.99 -14.86 9.11
N ALA A 92 -22.39 -14.95 7.83
CA ALA A 92 -21.83 -14.13 6.77
C ALA A 92 -22.16 -12.63 6.97
N ASP A 93 -23.40 -12.31 7.36
CA ASP A 93 -23.82 -10.95 7.68
C ASP A 93 -23.05 -10.39 8.89
N TYR A 94 -22.87 -11.20 9.93
CA TYR A 94 -22.06 -10.84 11.11
C TYR A 94 -20.59 -10.55 10.74
N TYR A 95 -19.95 -11.40 9.94
CA TYR A 95 -18.57 -11.18 9.50
C TYR A 95 -18.44 -9.96 8.58
N LEU A 96 -19.40 -9.72 7.69
CA LEU A 96 -19.39 -8.53 6.85
C LEU A 96 -19.53 -7.25 7.69
N ALA A 97 -20.36 -7.26 8.72
CA ALA A 97 -20.47 -6.14 9.67
C ALA A 97 -19.18 -5.93 10.46
N ARG A 98 -18.48 -7.01 10.87
CA ARG A 98 -17.19 -6.93 11.54
C ARG A 98 -16.12 -6.33 10.62
N VAL A 99 -16.06 -6.76 9.36
CA VAL A 99 -15.18 -6.17 8.34
C VAL A 99 -15.47 -4.68 8.16
N ALA A 100 -16.74 -4.29 8.08
CA ALA A 100 -17.12 -2.89 7.94
C ALA A 100 -16.61 -2.02 9.11
N LYS A 101 -16.69 -2.54 10.35
CA LYS A 101 -16.16 -1.85 11.53
C LYS A 101 -14.63 -1.69 11.45
N ILE A 102 -13.91 -2.75 11.08
CA ILE A 102 -12.45 -2.71 10.93
C ILE A 102 -12.05 -1.72 9.82
N ASP A 103 -12.73 -1.75 8.67
CA ASP A 103 -12.48 -0.82 7.57
C ASP A 103 -12.67 0.65 8.01
N ALA A 104 -13.68 0.93 8.83
CA ALA A 104 -13.93 2.27 9.39
C ALA A 104 -12.84 2.72 10.38
N GLU A 105 -12.37 1.81 11.25
CA GLU A 105 -11.27 2.08 12.18
C GLU A 105 -9.94 2.32 11.44
N LEU A 106 -9.63 1.50 10.42
CA LEU A 106 -8.48 1.68 9.55
C LEU A 106 -8.52 3.04 8.83
N ASN A 107 -9.68 3.41 8.28
CA ASN A 107 -9.84 4.71 7.62
C ASN A 107 -9.65 5.87 8.60
N THR A 108 -10.21 5.77 9.81
CA THR A 108 -10.05 6.79 10.86
C THR A 108 -8.57 6.97 11.24
N ASN A 109 -7.83 5.87 11.42
CA ASN A 109 -6.41 5.89 11.70
C ASN A 109 -5.61 6.53 10.55
N GLN A 110 -5.93 6.17 9.31
CA GLN A 110 -5.29 6.73 8.12
C GLN A 110 -5.54 8.24 8.00
N LEU A 111 -6.78 8.69 8.15
CA LEU A 111 -7.14 10.11 8.14
C LEU A 111 -6.44 10.90 9.25
N SER A 112 -6.27 10.31 10.44
CA SER A 112 -5.53 10.91 11.54
C SER A 112 -4.04 11.07 11.20
N ALA A 113 -3.42 10.01 10.67
CA ALA A 113 -2.03 10.02 10.26
C ALA A 113 -1.77 11.04 9.14
N ASP A 114 -2.65 11.13 8.14
CA ASP A 114 -2.50 12.07 7.03
C ASP A 114 -2.64 13.52 7.48
N LYS A 115 -3.54 13.81 8.43
CA LYS A 115 -3.61 15.13 9.08
C LYS A 115 -2.31 15.49 9.80
N GLN A 116 -1.66 14.54 10.46
CA GLN A 116 -0.39 14.77 11.14
C GLN A 116 0.75 15.03 10.16
N LYS A 117 0.83 14.26 9.06
CA LYS A 117 1.81 14.49 7.99
C LYS A 117 1.66 15.88 7.39
N GLN A 118 0.43 16.28 7.05
CA GLN A 118 0.15 17.62 6.51
C GLN A 118 0.64 18.75 7.44
N ARG A 119 0.50 18.57 8.77
CA ARG A 119 1.02 19.55 9.75
C ARG A 119 2.54 19.61 9.75
N ILE A 120 3.21 18.46 9.69
CA ILE A 120 4.66 18.38 9.63
C ILE A 120 5.18 19.02 8.34
N ASP A 121 4.56 18.72 7.20
CA ASP A 121 4.93 19.30 5.90
C ASP A 121 4.71 20.81 5.88
N GLY A 122 3.61 21.29 6.47
CA GLY A 122 3.34 22.72 6.61
C GLY A 122 4.37 23.43 7.49
N TRP A 123 4.75 22.84 8.62
CA TRP A 123 5.82 23.35 9.48
C TRP A 123 7.16 23.40 8.74
N LEU A 124 7.54 22.32 8.05
CA LEU A 124 8.79 22.25 7.30
C LEU A 124 8.85 23.33 6.21
N THR A 125 7.76 23.46 5.44
CA THR A 125 7.63 24.48 4.39
C THR A 125 7.81 25.88 4.96
N HIS A 126 7.20 26.18 6.12
CA HIS A 126 7.31 27.48 6.77
C HIS A 126 8.73 27.79 7.24
N GLU A 127 9.40 26.84 7.89
CA GLU A 127 10.78 27.03 8.35
C GLU A 127 11.76 27.18 7.18
N GLN A 128 11.58 26.41 6.11
CA GLN A 128 12.36 26.57 4.88
C GLN A 128 12.12 27.93 4.23
N ALA A 129 10.88 28.41 4.17
CA ALA A 129 10.56 29.72 3.61
C ALA A 129 11.26 30.87 4.38
N LYS A 130 11.31 30.80 5.72
CA LYS A 130 12.05 31.80 6.52
C LYS A 130 13.54 31.80 6.20
N LEU A 131 14.14 30.62 6.08
CA LEU A 131 15.56 30.49 5.76
C LEU A 131 15.85 30.97 4.35
N GLU A 132 15.03 30.62 3.36
CA GLU A 132 15.20 31.05 1.98
C GLU A 132 15.02 32.56 1.84
N HIS A 133 14.08 33.16 2.57
CA HIS A 133 13.91 34.61 2.61
C HIS A 133 15.14 35.33 3.18
N ARG A 134 15.75 34.81 4.25
CA ARG A 134 17.01 35.36 4.77
C ARG A 134 18.15 35.16 3.78
N ARG A 135 18.23 33.98 3.15
CA ARG A 135 19.22 33.65 2.14
C ARG A 135 19.14 34.59 0.94
N SER A 136 17.94 34.92 0.46
CA SER A 136 17.74 35.79 -0.69
C SER A 136 18.24 37.22 -0.44
N PHE A 137 18.05 37.77 0.78
CA PHE A 137 18.63 39.07 1.15
C PHE A 137 20.16 39.07 1.04
N TYR A 138 20.82 38.02 1.56
CA TYR A 138 22.27 37.92 1.46
C TYR A 138 22.75 37.76 0.02
N LEU A 139 22.05 36.95 -0.80
CA LEU A 139 22.38 36.78 -2.21
C LEU A 139 22.22 38.08 -3.00
N ALA A 140 21.11 38.81 -2.82
CA ALA A 140 20.89 40.10 -3.46
C ALA A 140 21.98 41.13 -3.07
N SER A 141 22.42 41.11 -1.80
CA SER A 141 23.51 41.97 -1.34
C SER A 141 24.84 41.61 -2.01
N LEU A 142 25.16 40.33 -2.14
CA LEU A 142 26.38 39.86 -2.82
C LEU A 142 26.37 40.17 -4.32
N GLU A 143 25.22 40.02 -4.97
CA GLU A 143 25.04 40.38 -6.38
C GLU A 143 25.21 41.88 -6.59
N SER A 144 24.61 42.72 -5.73
CA SER A 144 24.78 44.17 -5.76
C SER A 144 26.24 44.57 -5.62
N TRP A 145 26.96 43.99 -4.66
CA TRP A 145 28.39 44.23 -4.47
C TRP A 145 29.24 43.82 -5.69
N MET A 146 29.00 42.62 -6.25
CA MET A 146 29.68 42.16 -7.47
C MET A 146 29.46 43.13 -8.64
N ASN A 147 28.25 43.65 -8.80
CA ASN A 147 27.90 44.61 -9.85
C ASN A 147 28.56 45.98 -9.64
N GLN A 148 28.57 46.51 -8.40
CA GLN A 148 29.21 47.78 -8.05
C GLN A 148 30.72 47.75 -8.34
N GLU A 149 31.38 46.66 -7.96
CA GLU A 149 32.81 46.42 -8.21
C GLU A 149 33.11 45.94 -9.64
N ARG A 150 32.08 45.78 -10.49
CA ARG A 150 32.17 45.29 -11.87
C ARG A 150 32.90 43.94 -12.00
N LEU A 151 32.69 43.06 -11.02
CA LEU A 151 33.28 41.73 -10.96
C LEU A 151 32.40 40.71 -11.70
N THR A 152 33.01 39.88 -12.55
CA THR A 152 32.33 38.74 -13.19
C THR A 152 32.47 37.46 -12.37
N SER A 153 33.57 37.32 -11.62
CA SER A 153 33.80 36.22 -10.69
C SER A 153 34.67 36.65 -9.52
N LYS A 154 34.48 36.03 -8.35
CA LYS A 154 35.31 36.27 -7.16
C LYS A 154 35.37 35.02 -6.29
N HIS A 155 36.57 34.67 -5.83
CA HIS A 155 36.76 33.65 -4.80
C HIS A 155 36.82 34.30 -3.41
N LEU A 156 36.13 33.70 -2.44
CA LEU A 156 36.01 34.09 -1.04
C LEU A 156 36.30 32.88 -0.15
N VAL A 157 36.49 33.10 1.16
CA VAL A 157 36.84 32.04 2.11
C VAL A 157 35.83 30.87 2.11
N ASN A 158 34.53 31.16 1.94
CA ASN A 158 33.46 30.15 1.98
C ASN A 158 32.96 29.72 0.59
N GLY A 159 33.66 30.05 -0.50
CA GLY A 159 33.28 29.64 -1.85
C GLY A 159 33.51 30.70 -2.92
N SER A 160 32.85 30.56 -4.07
CA SER A 160 33.03 31.47 -5.21
C SER A 160 31.71 32.08 -5.67
N LEU A 161 31.75 33.36 -6.03
CA LEU A 161 30.68 34.11 -6.68
C LEU A 161 30.96 34.19 -8.18
N GLN A 162 29.93 34.03 -9.00
CA GLN A 162 30.01 34.14 -10.45
C GLN A 162 28.73 34.74 -11.01
N ILE A 163 28.85 35.74 -11.88
CA ILE A 163 27.75 36.21 -12.73
C ILE A 163 27.85 35.46 -14.05
N ARG A 164 26.92 34.54 -14.31
CA ARG A 164 26.89 33.73 -15.53
C ARG A 164 26.08 34.42 -16.62
N LYS A 165 26.55 34.33 -17.86
CA LYS A 165 25.73 34.67 -19.03
C LYS A 165 24.64 33.61 -19.19
N GLN A 166 23.38 34.03 -19.10
CA GLN A 166 22.26 33.14 -19.41
C GLN A 166 22.10 33.01 -20.94
N PRO A 167 21.69 31.82 -21.44
CA PRO A 167 21.34 31.66 -22.84
C PRO A 167 20.14 32.54 -23.19
N VAL A 168 20.03 32.90 -24.47
CA VAL A 168 18.91 33.72 -24.95
C VAL A 168 17.60 32.95 -24.75
N GLN A 169 16.64 33.58 -24.07
CA GLN A 169 15.28 33.06 -23.99
C GLN A 169 14.58 33.33 -25.32
N ILE A 170 14.12 32.27 -25.99
CA ILE A 170 13.40 32.34 -27.26
C ILE A 170 11.94 32.00 -26.98
N GLU A 171 11.04 32.94 -27.27
CA GLU A 171 9.60 32.73 -27.23
C GLU A 171 9.07 32.58 -28.66
N VAL A 172 8.36 31.48 -28.93
CA VAL A 172 7.76 31.23 -30.25
C VAL A 172 6.35 31.80 -30.26
N LEU A 173 6.16 32.93 -30.94
CA LEU A 173 4.87 33.64 -31.00
C LEU A 173 3.91 33.08 -32.05
N ASP A 174 4.43 32.47 -33.12
CA ASP A 174 3.64 31.86 -34.21
C ASP A 174 4.34 30.57 -34.67
N GLU A 175 3.86 29.45 -34.13
CA GLU A 175 4.40 28.13 -34.43
C GLU A 175 4.21 27.74 -35.90
N ALA A 176 3.08 28.11 -36.52
CA ALA A 176 2.77 27.76 -37.89
C ALA A 176 3.72 28.45 -38.89
N GLN A 177 4.16 29.69 -38.61
CA GLN A 177 5.17 30.36 -39.41
C GLN A 177 6.57 29.75 -39.23
N ILE A 178 6.97 29.42 -38.00
CA ILE A 178 8.27 28.79 -37.74
C ILE A 178 8.34 27.40 -38.39
N LEU A 179 7.24 26.65 -38.36
CA LEU A 179 7.12 25.35 -39.00
C LEU A 179 7.15 25.43 -40.54
N LYS A 180 7.01 26.60 -41.19
CA LYS A 180 7.28 26.72 -42.64
C LYS A 180 8.78 26.59 -42.97
N ASN A 181 9.65 26.81 -41.99
CA ASN A 181 11.09 26.68 -42.17
C ASN A 181 11.54 25.26 -41.77
N PRO A 182 12.02 24.44 -42.72
CA PRO A 182 12.39 23.04 -42.45
C PRO A 182 13.56 22.90 -41.45
N LYS A 183 14.32 23.95 -41.17
CA LYS A 183 15.41 23.92 -40.18
C LYS A 183 14.92 23.84 -38.73
N PHE A 184 13.67 24.21 -38.46
CA PHE A 184 13.08 24.19 -37.12
C PHE A 184 12.04 23.09 -36.94
N GLN A 185 11.90 22.20 -37.92
CA GLN A 185 11.05 21.03 -37.83
C GLN A 185 11.80 19.86 -37.20
N ARG A 186 11.17 19.20 -36.23
CA ARG A 186 11.63 17.90 -35.72
C ARG A 186 10.52 16.88 -35.95
N ILE A 187 10.76 15.94 -36.86
CA ILE A 187 9.81 14.85 -37.14
C ILE A 187 9.97 13.79 -36.05
N VAL A 188 8.95 13.64 -35.21
CA VAL A 188 8.86 12.54 -34.24
C VAL A 188 8.03 11.44 -34.89
N PRO A 189 8.55 10.23 -35.10
CA PRO A 189 7.78 9.13 -35.67
C PRO A 189 6.54 8.86 -34.81
N GLU A 190 5.42 8.63 -35.48
CA GLU A 190 4.14 8.30 -34.86
C GLU A 190 4.31 7.10 -33.92
N LYS A 191 3.94 7.29 -32.65
CA LYS A 191 4.07 6.25 -31.63
C LYS A 191 2.92 5.27 -31.80
N VAL A 192 3.19 4.14 -32.43
CA VAL A 192 2.24 3.02 -32.53
C VAL A 192 2.24 2.27 -31.20
N GLU A 193 1.08 2.21 -30.53
CA GLU A 193 0.88 1.48 -29.28
C GLU A 193 -0.08 0.29 -29.48
N ILE A 194 0.08 -0.74 -28.65
CA ILE A 194 -0.77 -1.95 -28.68
C ILE A 194 -2.16 -1.61 -28.13
N ASP A 195 -3.20 -1.85 -28.92
CA ASP A 195 -4.58 -1.77 -28.43
C ASP A 195 -4.93 -3.04 -27.62
N ARG A 196 -4.81 -2.92 -26.30
CA ARG A 196 -5.12 -4.00 -25.34
C ARG A 196 -6.60 -4.38 -25.32
N ARG A 197 -7.51 -3.49 -25.75
CA ARG A 197 -8.95 -3.77 -25.80
C ARG A 197 -9.25 -4.65 -27.01
N ALA A 198 -8.80 -4.24 -28.20
CA ALA A 198 -8.95 -5.02 -29.41
C ALA A 198 -8.33 -6.42 -29.27
N LEU A 199 -7.15 -6.51 -28.62
CA LEU A 199 -6.51 -7.78 -28.34
C LEU A 199 -7.34 -8.67 -27.41
N ARG A 200 -7.93 -8.11 -26.34
CA ARG A 200 -8.80 -8.85 -25.43
C ARG A 200 -10.07 -9.35 -26.13
N ASP A 201 -10.66 -8.50 -26.96
CA ASP A 201 -11.88 -8.84 -27.71
C ASP A 201 -11.60 -9.98 -28.71
N HIS A 202 -10.48 -9.94 -29.43
CA HIS A 202 -10.04 -11.02 -30.31
C HIS A 202 -9.87 -12.34 -29.55
N ILE A 203 -9.07 -12.36 -28.47
CA ILE A 203 -8.83 -13.56 -27.66
C ILE A 203 -10.15 -14.14 -27.11
N THR A 204 -11.08 -13.29 -26.69
CA THR A 204 -12.38 -13.73 -26.15
C THR A 204 -13.29 -14.32 -27.23
N GLN A 205 -13.21 -13.82 -28.46
CA GLN A 205 -14.07 -14.23 -29.58
C GLN A 205 -13.52 -15.43 -30.35
N THR A 206 -12.21 -15.48 -30.60
CA THR A 206 -11.58 -16.53 -31.41
C THR A 206 -11.04 -17.68 -30.56
N GLY A 207 -10.71 -17.42 -29.29
CA GLY A 207 -10.02 -18.38 -28.43
C GLY A 207 -8.58 -18.66 -28.85
N GLU A 208 -8.08 -17.95 -29.88
CA GLU A 208 -6.71 -18.05 -30.35
C GLU A 208 -5.81 -17.12 -29.54
N GLU A 209 -4.61 -17.60 -29.21
CA GLU A 209 -3.56 -16.83 -28.55
C GLU A 209 -2.61 -16.28 -29.62
N PRO A 210 -2.67 -14.97 -29.94
CA PRO A 210 -1.80 -14.39 -30.96
C PRO A 210 -0.34 -14.42 -30.53
N ASP A 211 0.57 -14.52 -31.51
CA ASP A 211 2.01 -14.53 -31.26
C ASP A 211 2.45 -13.35 -30.38
N GLY A 212 3.21 -13.66 -29.32
CA GLY A 212 3.71 -12.68 -28.36
C GLY A 212 2.76 -12.33 -27.20
N VAL A 213 1.62 -13.01 -27.09
CA VAL A 213 0.70 -12.91 -25.94
C VAL A 213 0.82 -14.17 -25.07
N GLN A 214 0.71 -13.99 -23.75
CA GLN A 214 0.57 -15.08 -22.79
C GLN A 214 -0.73 -14.91 -22.00
N ILE A 215 -1.67 -15.84 -22.13
CA ILE A 215 -2.95 -15.82 -21.43
C ILE A 215 -2.83 -16.57 -20.10
N ASN A 216 -2.85 -15.81 -19.01
CA ASN A 216 -2.91 -16.37 -17.66
C ASN A 216 -4.35 -16.32 -17.15
N VAL A 217 -5.00 -17.48 -17.06
CA VAL A 217 -6.34 -17.58 -16.46
C VAL A 217 -6.22 -17.40 -14.95
N VAL A 218 -6.50 -16.18 -14.50
CA VAL A 218 -6.53 -15.86 -13.07
C VAL A 218 -7.83 -16.41 -12.47
N PRO A 219 -7.78 -17.17 -11.37
CA PRO A 219 -8.99 -17.68 -10.74
C PRO A 219 -9.89 -16.52 -10.26
N PRO A 220 -11.22 -16.74 -10.13
CA PRO A 220 -12.13 -15.75 -9.59
C PRO A 220 -11.62 -15.19 -8.26
N LYS A 221 -11.57 -13.86 -8.16
CA LYS A 221 -11.15 -13.15 -6.94
C LYS A 221 -12.36 -12.84 -6.08
N PHE A 222 -12.26 -13.12 -4.78
CA PHE A 222 -13.26 -12.67 -3.81
C PHE A 222 -13.30 -11.14 -3.74
N SER A 223 -14.50 -10.58 -3.70
CA SER A 223 -14.75 -9.14 -3.54
C SER A 223 -15.97 -8.92 -2.66
N TYR A 224 -16.00 -7.81 -1.93
CA TYR A 224 -17.16 -7.35 -1.16
C TYR A 224 -17.40 -5.87 -1.41
N LYS A 225 -18.64 -5.43 -1.20
CA LYS A 225 -19.04 -4.02 -1.22
C LYS A 225 -19.97 -3.77 -0.04
N LEU A 226 -19.69 -2.73 0.74
CA LEU A 226 -20.52 -2.35 1.87
C LEU A 226 -21.68 -1.47 1.38
N SER A 227 -22.88 -1.74 1.89
CA SER A 227 -24.13 -1.04 1.50
C SER A 227 -24.24 0.38 2.08
N GLY A 228 -23.52 0.65 3.18
CA GLY A 228 -23.38 1.96 3.80
C GLY A 228 -21.95 2.43 3.65
N GLY A 229 -21.69 3.29 2.67
CA GLY A 229 -20.41 3.99 2.58
C GLY A 229 -20.35 5.09 3.63
N VAL A 230 -19.34 5.05 4.48
CA VAL A 230 -18.76 6.25 5.09
C VAL A 230 -17.42 6.49 4.40
#